data_AF-A0A0M0TAD9-F1
#
_entry.id   AF-A0A0M0TAD9-F1
#
_cell.length_a   1.000
_cell.length_b   1.000
_cell.length_c   1.000
_cell.angle_alpha   90.00
_cell.angle_beta   90.00
_cell.angle_gamma   90.00
#
_symmetry.space_group_name_H-M   'P 1'
#
loop_
_entity.id
_entity.type
_entity.pdbx_description
1 polymer ?
#
loop_
_entity_poly.entity_id
_entity_poly.type
_entity_poly.pdbx_seq_one_letter_code
_entity_poly.pdbx_strand_id
1 'polypeptide(L)'
;MPSNIIADAEAGGYSYYDKFRNKDGSWNWPKNLGFAEDPVKTTLPVGTRLDRYGKPDGSFLAPKGTPYEQRALAPGARAEKYYEYEVIKPLPVIQGKIAPAFEQPGGGIQILPNLEERVDVQWLIDNDYLKKVN
;
A
#
# COMPACT_ATOMS: atom_id res chain seq x y z
N MET A 1 -4.47 -17.70 -47.75
CA MET A 1 -3.62 -18.90 -47.75
C MET A 1 -2.30 -18.56 -48.43
N PRO A 2 -1.13 -19.09 -48.02
CA PRO A 2 -0.42 -19.00 -46.74
C PRO A 2 1.00 -18.37 -46.95
N SER A 3 1.63 -17.60 -46.03
CA SER A 3 2.40 -17.94 -44.81
C SER A 3 3.93 -17.73 -44.97
N ASN A 4 4.55 -16.85 -44.17
CA ASN A 4 5.44 -17.27 -43.07
C ASN A 4 5.94 -16.11 -42.17
N ILE A 5 5.49 -16.19 -40.91
CA ILE A 5 6.02 -15.77 -39.60
C ILE A 5 7.39 -15.06 -39.55
N ILE A 6 7.38 -13.81 -39.06
CA ILE A 6 8.32 -13.33 -38.02
C ILE A 6 7.46 -12.61 -36.97
N ALA A 7 7.65 -12.97 -35.71
CA ALA A 7 6.85 -12.52 -34.58
C ALA A 7 6.83 -10.99 -34.44
N ASP A 8 5.62 -10.43 -34.36
CA ASP A 8 5.37 -9.07 -33.87
C ASP A 8 5.85 -8.96 -32.42
N ALA A 9 7.02 -8.34 -32.24
CA ALA A 9 7.48 -7.84 -30.96
C ALA A 9 7.29 -6.32 -30.93
N GLU A 10 6.06 -5.86 -31.13
CA GLU A 10 5.67 -4.46 -30.95
C GLU A 10 4.74 -4.33 -29.74
N ALA A 11 5.32 -3.96 -28.60
CA ALA A 11 4.60 -3.24 -27.56
C ALA A 11 5.57 -2.27 -26.86
N GLY A 12 6.19 -1.40 -27.65
CA GLY A 12 6.84 -0.18 -27.17
C GLY A 12 5.77 0.80 -26.67
N GLY A 13 5.36 0.63 -25.41
CA GLY A 13 4.53 1.60 -24.70
C GLY A 13 5.33 2.20 -23.56
N TYR A 14 5.96 3.34 -23.78
CA TYR A 14 6.59 4.11 -22.71
C TYR A 14 5.51 4.47 -21.68
N SER A 15 5.51 3.77 -20.54
CA SER A 15 4.66 4.16 -19.43
C SER A 15 5.38 5.31 -18.73
N TYR A 16 4.72 6.44 -18.56
CA TYR A 16 5.21 7.61 -17.83
C TYR A 16 5.79 7.28 -16.42
N TYR A 17 5.49 6.08 -15.91
CA TYR A 17 5.91 5.53 -14.63
C TYR A 17 7.18 4.65 -14.69
N ASP A 18 7.82 4.47 -15.85
CA ASP A 18 9.09 3.73 -15.96
C ASP A 18 10.24 4.43 -15.19
N LYS A 19 10.12 5.74 -14.92
CA LYS A 19 11.05 6.48 -14.04
C LYS A 19 11.06 5.97 -12.58
N PHE A 20 10.02 5.25 -12.16
CA PHE A 20 9.89 4.67 -10.82
C PHE A 20 10.07 3.15 -10.84
N ARG A 21 10.76 2.59 -11.84
CA ARG A 21 11.07 1.16 -11.90
C ARG A 21 12.57 0.93 -11.79
N ASN A 22 12.94 -0.04 -10.98
CA ASN A 22 14.31 -0.55 -10.95
C ASN A 22 14.61 -1.32 -12.24
N LYS A 23 15.90 -1.55 -12.50
CA LYS A 23 16.37 -2.29 -13.69
C LYS A 23 15.83 -3.72 -13.78
N ASP A 24 15.40 -4.31 -12.67
CA ASP A 24 14.77 -5.64 -12.61
C ASP A 24 13.25 -5.62 -12.87
N GLY A 25 12.65 -4.44 -13.03
CA GLY A 25 11.22 -4.26 -13.28
C GLY A 25 10.37 -4.08 -12.01
N SER A 26 10.94 -4.25 -10.81
CA SER A 26 10.30 -3.89 -9.54
C SER A 26 10.10 -2.39 -9.39
N TRP A 27 9.09 -1.99 -8.62
CA TRP A 27 8.84 -0.59 -8.29
C TRP A 27 9.95 -0.04 -7.39
N ASN A 28 10.52 1.10 -7.77
CA ASN A 28 11.43 1.91 -6.98
C ASN A 28 10.62 2.70 -5.93
N TRP A 29 10.18 1.98 -4.90
CA TRP A 29 9.51 2.57 -3.75
C TRP A 29 10.43 3.56 -3.03
N PRO A 30 9.88 4.64 -2.42
CA PRO A 30 10.70 5.54 -1.63
C PRO A 30 11.41 4.79 -0.51
N LYS A 31 12.62 5.23 -0.15
CA LYS A 31 13.31 4.74 1.05
C LYS A 31 12.41 4.95 2.29
N ASN A 32 12.65 4.20 3.36
CA ASN A 32 11.85 4.23 4.60
C ASN A 32 10.39 3.80 4.41
N LEU A 33 10.11 2.75 3.62
CA LEU A 33 8.75 2.19 3.46
C LEU A 33 7.71 3.21 2.91
N GLY A 34 8.16 4.27 2.24
CA GLY A 34 7.27 5.35 1.77
C GLY A 34 6.98 6.46 2.77
N PHE A 35 7.64 6.47 3.94
CA PHE A 35 7.48 7.53 4.93
C PHE A 35 8.31 8.79 4.58
N ALA A 36 7.70 9.96 4.75
CA ALA A 36 8.33 11.28 4.59
C ALA A 36 9.33 11.58 5.73
N GLU A 37 9.04 11.05 6.92
CA GLU A 37 9.71 11.30 8.19
C GLU A 37 9.80 9.99 8.98
N ASP A 38 10.62 9.94 10.03
CA ASP A 38 10.71 8.73 10.88
C ASP A 38 9.34 8.36 11.45
N PRO A 39 8.86 7.13 11.23
CA PRO A 39 7.54 6.73 11.70
C PRO A 39 7.54 6.60 13.22
N VAL A 40 6.44 7.01 13.84
CA VAL A 40 6.25 6.92 15.29
C VAL A 40 5.62 5.58 15.65
N LYS A 41 6.18 4.92 16.67
CA LYS A 41 5.59 3.73 17.28
C LYS A 41 4.41 4.16 18.14
N THR A 42 3.24 3.58 17.90
CA THR A 42 2.02 3.83 18.67
C THR A 42 1.21 2.55 18.79
N THR A 43 0.19 2.54 19.64
CA THR A 43 -0.76 1.43 19.75
C THR A 43 -2.14 1.92 19.40
N LEU A 44 -2.75 1.32 18.38
CA LEU A 44 -4.11 1.67 17.99
C LEU A 44 -5.10 1.14 19.03
N PRO A 45 -6.01 1.99 19.54
CA PRO A 45 -7.06 1.54 20.44
C PRO A 45 -8.10 0.71 19.70
N VAL A 46 -8.78 -0.15 20.46
CA VAL A 46 -9.95 -0.90 19.97
C VAL A 46 -11.02 0.08 19.47
N GLY A 47 -11.66 -0.26 18.35
CA GLY A 47 -12.62 0.57 17.63
C GLY A 47 -12.00 1.51 16.60
N THR A 48 -10.67 1.58 16.49
CA THR A 48 -10.01 2.36 15.42
C THR A 48 -10.35 1.79 14.05
N ARG A 49 -10.81 2.64 13.13
CA ARG A 49 -11.13 2.25 11.76
C ARG A 49 -9.98 2.53 10.81
N LEU A 50 -9.61 1.50 10.07
CA LEU A 50 -8.53 1.50 9.10
C LEU A 50 -9.09 1.11 7.74
N ASP A 51 -8.44 1.57 6.68
CA ASP A 51 -8.76 1.17 5.33
C ASP A 51 -7.52 0.90 4.48
N ARG A 52 -7.71 0.14 3.40
CA ARG A 52 -6.66 -0.24 2.46
C ARG A 52 -7.21 -0.35 1.06
N TYR A 53 -6.43 0.10 0.09
CA TYR A 53 -6.59 -0.24 -1.32
C TYR A 53 -5.59 -1.34 -1.66
N GLY A 54 -6.07 -2.45 -2.21
CA GLY A 54 -5.24 -3.62 -2.52
C GLY A 54 -5.54 -4.82 -1.63
N LYS A 55 -5.05 -5.98 -2.04
CA LYS A 55 -5.31 -7.27 -1.38
C LYS A 55 -4.74 -7.33 0.06
N PRO A 56 -5.28 -8.22 0.93
CA PRO A 56 -4.91 -8.33 2.35
C PRO A 56 -3.51 -8.91 2.62
N ASP A 57 -2.78 -9.37 1.60
CA ASP A 57 -1.40 -9.86 1.72
C ASP A 57 -0.36 -8.76 1.98
N GLY A 58 -0.74 -7.48 1.94
CA GLY A 58 0.15 -6.38 2.29
C GLY A 58 -0.08 -5.82 3.69
N SER A 59 0.99 -5.31 4.31
CA SER A 59 0.99 -4.78 5.68
C SER A 59 0.65 -3.29 5.79
N PHE A 60 0.33 -2.60 4.70
CA PHE A 60 0.10 -1.16 4.70
C PHE A 60 -1.39 -0.82 4.90
N LEU A 61 -1.68 -0.06 5.94
CA LEU A 61 -3.01 0.41 6.30
C LEU A 61 -3.00 1.94 6.32
N ALA A 62 -4.16 2.56 6.14
CA ALA A 62 -4.34 3.99 6.37
C ALA A 62 -5.52 4.23 7.33
N PRO A 63 -5.56 5.36 8.04
CA PRO A 63 -6.76 5.76 8.77
C PRO A 63 -7.94 5.88 7.80
N LYS A 64 -9.11 5.39 8.24
CA LYS A 64 -10.34 5.51 7.46
C LYS A 64 -10.58 6.98 7.07
N GLY A 65 -10.83 7.22 5.78
CA GLY A 65 -11.13 8.55 5.26
C GLY A 65 -9.90 9.34 4.83
N THR A 66 -8.70 8.76 4.86
CA THR A 66 -7.51 9.39 4.27
C THR A 66 -7.74 9.62 2.76
N PRO A 67 -7.67 10.87 2.24
CA PRO A 67 -7.86 11.17 0.83
C PRO A 67 -6.88 10.40 -0.06
N TYR A 68 -7.32 9.94 -1.23
CA TYR A 68 -6.48 9.14 -2.13
C TYR A 68 -5.19 9.88 -2.54
N GLU A 69 -5.28 11.17 -2.82
CA GLU A 69 -4.15 12.03 -3.20
C GLU A 69 -3.09 12.12 -2.07
N GLN A 70 -3.53 12.01 -0.82
CA GLN A 70 -2.65 12.02 0.33
C GLN A 70 -1.94 10.67 0.57
N ARG A 71 -2.40 9.61 -0.12
CA ARG A 71 -1.81 8.28 0.00
C ARG A 71 -0.61 8.04 -0.92
N ALA A 72 -0.36 8.96 -1.85
CA ALA A 72 0.71 8.86 -2.86
C ALA A 72 0.86 7.45 -3.45
N LEU A 73 -0.26 6.80 -3.75
CA LEU A 73 -0.28 5.44 -4.30
C LEU A 73 0.03 5.45 -5.79
N ALA A 74 0.61 4.34 -6.26
CA ALA A 74 0.87 4.13 -7.67
C ALA A 74 -0.42 4.24 -8.50
N PRO A 75 -0.33 4.71 -9.76
CA PRO A 75 -1.44 4.69 -10.71
C PRO A 75 -1.98 3.25 -10.86
N GLY A 76 -3.30 3.09 -10.74
CA GLY A 76 -3.96 1.79 -10.78
C GLY A 76 -4.34 1.21 -9.42
N ALA A 77 -3.78 1.70 -8.30
CA ALA A 77 -4.20 1.28 -6.97
C ALA A 77 -5.69 1.59 -6.69
N ARG A 78 -6.23 2.65 -7.32
CA ARG A 78 -7.67 2.96 -7.27
C ARG A 78 -8.57 1.90 -7.93
N ALA A 79 -8.03 1.13 -8.88
CA ALA A 79 -8.75 0.03 -9.51
C ALA A 79 -8.72 -1.25 -8.66
N GLU A 80 -7.89 -1.28 -7.62
CA GLU A 80 -7.86 -2.40 -6.68
C GLU A 80 -9.03 -2.35 -5.69
N LYS A 81 -9.33 -3.52 -5.11
CA LYS A 81 -10.40 -3.63 -4.12
C LYS A 81 -10.08 -2.78 -2.89
N TYR A 82 -11.10 -2.06 -2.44
CA TYR A 82 -11.09 -1.34 -1.18
C TYR A 82 -11.54 -2.28 -0.06
N TYR A 83 -10.82 -2.24 1.06
CA TYR A 83 -11.12 -3.00 2.25
C TYR A 83 -11.13 -2.08 3.47
N GLU A 84 -12.10 -2.32 4.35
CA GLU A 84 -12.22 -1.62 5.63
C GLU A 84 -12.00 -2.61 6.77
N TYR A 85 -11.23 -2.18 7.76
CA TYR A 85 -10.90 -2.95 8.94
C TYR A 85 -11.19 -2.15 10.20
N GLU A 86 -11.56 -2.84 11.26
CA GLU A 86 -11.72 -2.27 12.59
C GLU A 86 -10.78 -2.99 13.56
N VAL A 87 -10.04 -2.22 14.35
CA VAL A 87 -9.15 -2.74 15.38
C VAL A 87 -10.02 -3.32 16.50
N ILE A 88 -9.94 -4.62 16.72
CA ILE A 88 -10.71 -5.30 17.78
C ILE A 88 -9.86 -5.66 19.01
N LYS A 89 -8.53 -5.48 18.91
CA LYS A 89 -7.55 -5.67 19.98
C LYS A 89 -6.46 -4.60 19.89
N PRO A 90 -5.91 -4.09 21.01
CA PRO A 90 -4.83 -3.10 20.97
C PRO A 90 -3.69 -3.55 20.06
N LEU A 91 -3.46 -2.81 18.97
CA LEU A 91 -2.53 -3.21 17.92
C LEU A 91 -1.31 -2.27 17.94
N PRO A 92 -0.11 -2.74 18.31
CA PRO A 92 1.09 -1.95 18.14
C PRO A 92 1.38 -1.75 16.66
N VAL A 93 1.55 -0.50 16.26
CA VAL A 93 1.80 -0.07 14.89
C VAL A 93 2.93 0.95 14.84
N ILE A 94 3.53 1.08 13.68
CA ILE A 94 4.24 2.29 13.30
C ILE A 94 3.34 3.11 12.39
N GLN A 95 3.22 4.40 12.66
CA GLN A 95 2.52 5.32 11.78
C GLN A 95 3.39 6.51 11.42
N GLY A 96 3.22 7.04 10.22
CA GLY A 96 4.02 8.16 9.77
C GLY A 96 3.41 8.83 8.55
N LYS A 97 3.87 10.04 8.24
CA LYS A 97 3.42 10.73 7.03
C LYS A 97 3.96 10.04 5.80
N ILE A 98 3.13 9.94 4.77
CA ILE A 98 3.49 9.40 3.47
C ILE A 98 4.30 10.45 2.72
N ALA A 99 5.46 10.05 2.20
CA ALA A 99 6.29 10.89 1.35
C ALA A 99 5.57 11.24 0.04
N PRO A 100 5.78 12.44 -0.52
CA PRO A 100 5.32 12.76 -1.87
C PRO A 100 5.92 11.75 -2.86
N ALA A 101 5.06 11.07 -3.63
CA ALA A 101 5.45 10.06 -4.61
C ALA A 101 4.46 10.05 -5.77
N PHE A 102 4.90 9.59 -6.96
CA PHE A 102 4.06 9.51 -8.16
C PHE A 102 3.33 10.82 -8.53
N GLU A 103 3.98 11.97 -8.29
CA GLU A 103 3.41 13.33 -8.49
C GLU A 103 2.18 13.64 -7.64
N GLN A 104 1.92 12.82 -6.64
CA GLN A 104 0.94 13.10 -5.60
C GLN A 104 1.63 13.82 -4.45
N PRO A 105 0.95 14.79 -3.81
CA PRO A 105 1.53 15.54 -2.69
C PRO A 105 1.84 14.63 -1.49
N GLY A 106 1.20 13.46 -1.38
CA GLY A 106 1.32 12.62 -0.19
C GLY A 106 0.81 13.36 1.04
N GLY A 107 1.44 13.11 2.19
CA GLY A 107 1.11 13.80 3.46
C GLY A 107 -0.01 13.15 4.27
N GLY A 108 -0.63 12.08 3.77
CA GLY A 108 -1.52 11.24 4.56
C GLY A 108 -0.75 10.42 5.59
N ILE A 109 -1.46 9.76 6.50
CA ILE A 109 -0.85 8.85 7.46
C ILE A 109 -0.91 7.44 6.92
N GLN A 110 0.24 6.78 6.88
CA GLN A 110 0.33 5.34 6.66
C GLN A 110 0.64 4.65 7.99
N ILE A 111 0.06 3.47 8.17
CA ILE A 111 0.13 2.65 9.37
C ILE A 111 0.62 1.27 8.94
N LEU A 112 1.59 0.72 9.68
CA LEU A 112 2.02 -0.67 9.54
C LEU A 112 2.01 -1.35 10.91
N PRO A 113 1.67 -2.64 11.00
CA PRO A 113 1.81 -3.39 12.24
C PRO A 113 3.28 -3.43 12.69
N ASN A 114 3.49 -3.21 13.98
CA ASN A 114 4.79 -3.22 14.65
C ASN A 114 4.81 -4.33 15.70
N LEU A 115 4.85 -5.58 15.22
CA LEU A 115 4.99 -6.79 16.03
C LEU A 115 6.42 -7.34 15.91
N GLU A 116 6.76 -8.32 16.76
CA GLU A 116 8.08 -8.96 16.78
C GLU A 116 8.45 -9.59 15.44
N GLU A 117 7.45 -10.08 14.70
CA GLU A 117 7.59 -10.60 13.34
C GLU A 117 6.87 -9.71 12.33
N ARG A 118 7.35 -9.72 11.07
CA ARG A 118 6.67 -9.05 9.98
C ARG A 118 5.36 -9.78 9.69
N VAL A 119 4.25 -9.14 10.04
CA VAL A 119 2.91 -9.65 9.77
C VAL A 119 2.21 -8.84 8.69
N ASP A 120 1.34 -9.49 7.95
CA ASP A 120 0.43 -8.90 6.98
C ASP A 120 -0.98 -8.74 7.57
N VAL A 121 -1.88 -8.11 6.80
CA VAL A 121 -3.25 -7.84 7.27
C VAL A 121 -4.05 -9.13 7.44
N GLN A 122 -3.78 -10.18 6.66
CA GLN A 122 -4.46 -11.47 6.85
C GLN A 122 -4.10 -12.10 8.19
N TRP A 123 -2.81 -12.10 8.56
CA TRP A 123 -2.39 -12.56 9.89
C TRP A 123 -3.06 -11.78 11.02
N LEU A 124 -3.21 -10.46 10.88
CA LEU A 124 -3.91 -9.63 11.88
C LEU A 124 -5.39 -9.97 12.00
N ILE A 125 -6.03 -10.40 10.91
CA ILE A 125 -7.42 -10.88 10.94
C ILE A 125 -7.49 -12.24 11.63
N ASP A 126 -6.60 -13.16 11.26
CA ASP A 126 -6.58 -14.53 11.80
C ASP A 126 -6.23 -14.56 13.31
N ASN A 127 -5.56 -13.53 13.83
CA ASN A 127 -5.17 -13.40 15.25
C ASN A 127 -6.06 -12.44 16.06
N ASP A 128 -7.23 -12.09 15.53
CA ASP A 128 -8.20 -11.20 16.17
C ASP A 128 -7.62 -9.83 16.58
N TYR A 129 -6.74 -9.26 15.74
CA TYR A 129 -6.34 -7.85 15.86
C TYR A 129 -7.22 -6.94 15.03
N LEU A 130 -7.57 -7.39 13.81
CA LEU A 130 -8.40 -6.66 12.87
C LEU A 130 -9.64 -7.48 12.52
N LYS A 131 -10.78 -6.80 12.38
CA LYS A 131 -11.99 -7.37 11.81
C LYS A 131 -12.30 -6.67 10.51
N LYS A 132 -12.55 -7.43 9.45
CA LYS A 132 -13.07 -6.89 8.19
C LYS A 132 -14.49 -6.36 8.41
N VAL A 133 -14.72 -5.10 8.07
CA VAL A 133 -16.02 -4.42 8.22
C VAL A 133 -16.82 -4.46 6.93
N ASN A 134 -16.15 -4.49 5.77
CA ASN A 134 -16.74 -4.39 4.44
C ASN A 134 -15.93 -5.21 3.41
#